data_AF-A0A9D5RLK1-F1
#
_entry.id   AF-A0A9D5RLK1-F1
#
_cell.length_a   1.000
_cell.length_b   1.000
_cell.length_c   1.000
_cell.angle_alpha   90.00
_cell.angle_beta   90.00
_cell.angle_gamma   90.00
#
_symmetry.space_group_name_H-M   'P 1'
#
loop_
_entity.id
_entity.type
_entity.pdbx_description
1 polymer ?
#
loop_
_entity_poly.entity_id
_entity_poly.type
_entity_poly.pdbx_seq_one_letter_code
_entity_poly.pdbx_strand_id
1 'polypeptide(L)'
;MKHSIRIRFALIMMALASGTILLSIAVNSIFLEKYYMNSKRKALTEVYAQLQQVANEIEVEKIAESEGNGEAASLSFSPDDIFSDFDRSEPDKESMKDETEENESVLSEEQQLRLNQVCEANGVTLIMVGVNGKRLFAYGAGDLLSQRLTQMYMSQQGAIYEETEVLEQNENYTLHLVTDPLNASRYYEMHGVLNGSNYFVLRVALESISESANISNRFYAIVGLIMIFVSSVIMWFVAKNFTKPIHELAHISEKMSELNFDIKYTGQQKDEIGLLGHSMNRLSETLEETISQLKSVNLELEKDIAKKDEVDQMRQEFISNVSHELKTPIALIQGYAEGLKDSVIDDEESKEFYCDVIIDEAEKMNRMVKKLLTLNQIESGNSHVTIERFDLVAALNGILQASSLLIKQNNVKVIFHHKGPVYVWADQYQIEEVITNYISNALNHIKEEKVMKIQLEDMDNTIRVSIYNTGEHIPEEDIEHIWDKFYKVDKARTREYGGNGIGLSIVKAIMESMNQSYGVKNVPGGVMFWFTVDKKNK
;
A
#
# COMPACT_ATOMS: atom_id res chain seq x y z
N MET A 1 -15.33 10.54 5.84
CA MET A 1 -15.39 9.69 7.05
C MET A 1 -15.34 8.21 6.64
N LYS A 2 -14.14 7.62 6.51
CA LYS A 2 -14.00 6.19 6.26
C LYS A 2 -14.15 5.47 7.60
N HIS A 3 -15.31 4.90 7.88
CA HIS A 3 -15.45 4.01 9.04
C HIS A 3 -14.42 2.88 8.90
N SER A 4 -13.55 2.74 9.90
CA SER A 4 -12.59 1.64 10.00
C SER A 4 -13.31 0.32 9.75
N ILE A 5 -12.67 -0.61 9.04
CA ILE A 5 -13.17 -1.97 8.80
C ILE A 5 -13.68 -2.62 10.11
N ARG A 6 -13.05 -2.26 11.24
CA ARG A 6 -13.49 -2.63 12.58
C ARG A 6 -14.92 -2.24 12.91
N ILE A 7 -15.29 -0.99 12.64
CA ILE A 7 -16.63 -0.46 12.97
C ILE A 7 -17.68 -1.16 12.12
N ARG A 8 -17.40 -1.42 10.84
CA ARG A 8 -18.34 -2.14 9.96
C ARG A 8 -18.56 -3.58 10.41
N PHE A 9 -17.50 -4.33 10.69
CA PHE A 9 -17.63 -5.69 11.21
C PHE A 9 -18.31 -5.72 12.59
N ALA A 10 -18.02 -4.76 13.46
CA ALA A 10 -18.68 -4.63 14.76
C ALA A 10 -20.18 -4.46 14.63
N LEU A 11 -20.59 -3.52 13.78
CA LEU A 11 -22.00 -3.23 13.54
C LEU A 11 -22.72 -4.42 12.93
N ILE A 12 -22.10 -5.14 11.98
CA ILE A 12 -22.69 -6.34 11.38
C ILE A 12 -22.91 -7.45 12.42
N MET A 13 -21.89 -7.74 13.24
CA MET A 13 -22.00 -8.79 14.27
C MET A 13 -23.01 -8.41 15.36
N MET A 14 -23.01 -7.15 15.81
CA MET A 14 -24.00 -6.66 16.76
C MET A 14 -25.41 -6.70 16.18
N ALA A 15 -25.61 -6.31 14.92
CA ALA A 15 -26.91 -6.34 14.26
C ALA A 15 -27.45 -7.78 14.09
N LEU A 16 -26.59 -8.74 13.75
CA LEU A 16 -26.93 -10.16 13.66
C LEU A 16 -27.32 -10.72 15.04
N ALA A 17 -26.54 -10.43 16.09
CA ALA A 17 -26.84 -10.88 17.44
C ALA A 17 -28.13 -10.25 17.97
N SER A 18 -28.32 -8.94 17.83
CA SER A 18 -29.54 -8.26 18.26
C SER A 18 -30.76 -8.74 17.47
N GLY A 19 -30.62 -8.92 16.16
CA GLY A 19 -31.71 -9.38 15.29
C GLY A 19 -32.19 -10.78 15.65
N THR A 20 -31.28 -11.71 15.92
CA THR A 20 -31.63 -13.08 16.31
C THR A 20 -32.31 -13.14 17.69
N ILE A 21 -31.84 -12.36 18.66
CA ILE A 21 -32.46 -12.26 19.99
C ILE A 21 -33.87 -11.64 19.88
N LEU A 22 -34.00 -10.52 19.16
CA LEU A 22 -35.29 -9.84 18.98
C LEU A 22 -36.30 -10.73 18.24
N LEU A 23 -35.85 -11.45 17.21
CA LEU A 23 -36.70 -12.41 16.50
C LEU A 23 -37.16 -13.55 17.41
N SER A 24 -36.25 -14.09 18.25
CA SER A 24 -36.58 -15.16 19.19
C SER A 24 -37.60 -14.72 20.24
N ILE A 25 -37.44 -13.51 20.78
CA ILE A 25 -38.40 -12.91 21.70
C ILE A 25 -39.75 -12.66 21.00
N ALA A 26 -39.75 -12.10 19.80
CA ALA A 26 -40.97 -11.80 19.05
C ALA A 26 -41.76 -13.08 18.69
N VAL A 27 -41.08 -14.15 18.25
CA VAL A 27 -41.71 -15.44 17.99
C VAL A 27 -42.33 -16.02 19.27
N ASN A 28 -41.59 -15.96 20.38
CA ASN A 28 -42.06 -16.46 21.67
C ASN A 28 -43.28 -15.70 22.19
N SER A 29 -43.27 -14.37 22.12
CA SER A 29 -44.37 -13.55 22.67
C SER A 29 -45.59 -13.48 21.74
N ILE A 30 -45.40 -13.38 20.42
CA ILE A 30 -46.52 -13.13 19.50
C ILE A 30 -47.18 -14.43 19.03
N PHE A 31 -46.38 -15.46 18.75
CA PHE A 31 -46.88 -16.65 18.07
C PHE A 31 -47.22 -17.78 19.04
N LEU A 32 -46.31 -18.13 19.95
CA LEU A 32 -46.51 -19.26 20.86
C LEU A 32 -47.69 -19.02 21.81
N GLU A 33 -47.75 -17.86 22.48
CA GLU A 33 -48.84 -17.55 23.41
C GLU A 33 -50.22 -17.66 22.73
N LYS A 34 -50.38 -17.05 21.56
CA LYS A 34 -51.64 -17.09 20.79
C LYS A 34 -51.97 -18.49 20.27
N TYR A 35 -50.97 -19.24 19.79
CA TYR A 35 -51.14 -20.61 19.33
C TYR A 35 -51.63 -21.53 20.46
N TYR A 36 -51.02 -21.44 21.63
CA TYR A 36 -51.38 -22.26 22.78
C TYR A 36 -52.77 -21.95 23.32
N MET A 37 -53.10 -20.66 23.45
CA MET A 37 -54.44 -20.25 23.84
C MET A 37 -55.51 -20.81 22.89
N ASN A 38 -55.28 -20.74 21.58
CA ASN A 38 -56.20 -21.34 20.60
C ASN A 38 -56.26 -22.87 20.69
N SER A 39 -55.13 -23.54 20.93
CA SER A 39 -55.09 -24.99 21.11
C SER A 39 -55.91 -25.43 22.32
N LYS A 40 -55.84 -24.71 23.45
CA LYS A 40 -56.64 -24.99 24.65
C LYS A 40 -58.13 -24.76 24.44
N ARG A 41 -58.52 -23.74 23.66
CA ARG A 41 -59.94 -23.56 23.26
C ARG A 41 -60.43 -24.71 22.40
N LYS A 42 -59.65 -25.12 21.39
CA LYS A 42 -59.99 -26.25 20.52
C LYS A 42 -60.16 -27.56 21.31
N ALA A 43 -59.29 -27.80 22.29
CA ALA A 43 -59.37 -28.95 23.19
C ALA A 43 -60.68 -28.98 23.99
N LEU A 44 -61.15 -27.84 24.50
CA LEU A 44 -62.46 -27.74 25.16
C LEU A 44 -63.60 -28.04 24.19
N THR A 45 -63.57 -27.47 22.97
CA THR A 45 -64.60 -27.72 21.96
C THR A 45 -64.64 -29.19 21.51
N GLU A 46 -63.49 -29.85 21.42
CA GLU A 46 -63.40 -31.27 21.06
C GLU A 46 -63.98 -32.18 22.15
N VAL A 47 -63.66 -31.92 23.42
CA VAL A 47 -64.27 -32.63 24.55
C VAL A 47 -65.78 -32.35 24.60
N TYR A 48 -66.21 -31.11 24.36
CA TYR A 48 -67.63 -30.76 24.30
C TYR A 48 -68.37 -31.49 23.16
N ALA A 49 -67.78 -31.61 21.97
CA ALA A 49 -68.39 -32.34 20.87
C ALA A 49 -68.57 -33.83 21.21
N GLN A 50 -67.58 -34.45 21.87
CA GLN A 50 -67.69 -35.83 22.33
C GLN A 50 -68.74 -35.98 23.44
N LEU A 51 -68.81 -34.99 24.34
CA LEU A 51 -69.80 -34.92 25.41
C LEU A 51 -71.22 -34.82 24.84
N GLN A 52 -71.42 -33.98 23.83
CA GLN A 52 -72.70 -33.84 23.13
C GLN A 52 -73.09 -35.12 22.39
N GLN A 53 -72.13 -35.81 21.74
CA GLN A 53 -72.40 -37.09 21.09
C GLN A 53 -72.90 -38.13 22.10
N VAL A 54 -72.21 -38.27 23.24
CA VAL A 54 -72.58 -39.21 24.30
C VAL A 54 -73.93 -38.82 24.91
N ALA A 55 -74.21 -37.53 25.12
CA ALA A 55 -75.51 -37.07 25.60
C ALA A 55 -76.64 -37.45 24.64
N ASN A 56 -76.44 -37.27 23.33
CA ASN A 56 -77.42 -37.65 22.31
C ASN A 56 -77.64 -39.16 22.24
N GLU A 57 -76.59 -39.98 22.42
CA GLU A 57 -76.72 -41.45 22.49
C GLU A 57 -77.62 -41.88 23.67
N ILE A 58 -77.49 -41.24 24.84
CA ILE A 58 -78.34 -41.48 26.01
C ILE A 58 -79.81 -41.11 25.73
N GLU A 59 -80.06 -40.01 25.01
CA GLU A 59 -81.42 -39.58 24.67
C GLU A 59 -82.08 -40.55 23.68
N VAL A 60 -81.31 -41.09 22.71
CA VAL A 60 -81.78 -42.12 21.78
C VAL A 60 -82.04 -43.46 22.49
N GLU A 61 -81.19 -43.87 23.44
CA GLU A 61 -81.41 -45.05 24.27
C GLU A 61 -82.67 -44.92 25.14
N LYS A 62 -82.90 -43.74 25.76
CA LYS A 62 -84.14 -43.45 26.52
C LYS A 62 -85.39 -43.46 25.64
N ILE A 63 -85.31 -42.96 24.41
CA ILE A 63 -86.43 -42.99 23.46
C ILE A 63 -86.70 -44.45 23.01
N ALA A 64 -85.66 -45.24 22.73
CA ALA A 64 -85.77 -46.65 22.37
C ALA A 64 -86.33 -47.53 23.51
N GLU A 65 -85.99 -47.24 24.77
CA GLU A 65 -86.59 -47.87 25.94
C GLU A 65 -88.06 -47.43 26.13
N SER A 66 -88.41 -46.18 25.80
CA SER A 66 -89.79 -45.68 25.86
C SER A 66 -90.70 -46.22 24.75
N GLU A 67 -90.16 -46.57 23.59
CA GLU A 67 -90.91 -47.25 22.51
C GLU A 67 -91.08 -48.77 22.74
N GLY A 68 -90.30 -49.35 23.67
CA GLY A 68 -90.41 -50.76 24.09
C GLY A 68 -91.40 -51.02 25.23
N ASN A 69 -91.81 -50.00 25.98
CA ASN A 69 -92.82 -50.09 27.02
C ASN A 69 -93.85 -48.97 26.84
N GLY A 70 -94.96 -49.30 26.18
CA GLY A 70 -96.06 -48.37 26.05
C GLY A 70 -96.69 -48.06 27.40
N GLU A 71 -96.41 -46.87 27.94
CA GLU A 71 -97.37 -46.08 28.69
C GLU A 71 -96.90 -44.63 28.81
N ALA A 72 -97.68 -43.73 28.20
CA ALA A 72 -97.52 -42.30 28.35
C ALA A 72 -97.90 -41.88 29.77
N ALA A 73 -96.98 -41.24 30.48
CA ALA A 73 -97.29 -40.46 31.67
C ALA A 73 -96.71 -39.06 31.51
N SER A 74 -97.59 -38.12 31.13
CA SER A 74 -97.33 -36.69 31.23
C SER A 74 -97.18 -36.30 32.71
N LEU A 75 -96.02 -35.78 33.10
CA LEU A 75 -95.85 -35.08 34.36
C LEU A 75 -95.24 -33.71 34.11
N SER A 76 -96.13 -32.71 34.08
CA SER A 76 -95.80 -31.30 34.27
C SER A 76 -95.44 -31.06 35.74
N PHE A 77 -94.30 -30.41 36.01
CA PHE A 77 -94.01 -29.85 37.32
C PHE A 77 -93.42 -28.43 37.22
N SER A 78 -93.77 -27.60 38.20
CA SER A 78 -93.46 -26.17 38.33
C SER A 78 -92.17 -25.97 39.14
N PRO A 79 -91.40 -24.88 38.96
CA PRO A 79 -89.97 -24.81 39.31
C PRO A 79 -89.54 -24.57 40.78
N ASP A 80 -90.40 -24.75 41.79
CA ASP A 80 -90.09 -24.28 43.16
C ASP A 80 -89.67 -25.36 44.19
N ASP A 81 -89.61 -26.65 43.83
CA ASP A 81 -89.37 -27.74 44.81
C ASP A 81 -87.94 -28.35 44.80
N ILE A 82 -86.94 -27.69 44.20
CA ILE A 82 -85.67 -28.37 43.83
C ILE A 82 -84.58 -28.39 44.95
N PHE A 83 -84.66 -27.62 46.05
CA PHE A 83 -83.51 -27.53 46.98
C PHE A 83 -83.89 -27.36 48.47
N SER A 84 -84.38 -28.42 49.12
CA SER A 84 -84.56 -28.42 50.59
C SER A 84 -83.57 -29.28 51.39
N ASP A 85 -82.71 -30.10 50.74
CA ASP A 85 -81.91 -31.11 51.45
C ASP A 85 -80.42 -30.78 51.66
N PHE A 86 -79.95 -29.58 51.32
CA PHE A 86 -78.50 -29.28 51.35
C PHE A 86 -78.01 -28.44 52.54
N ASP A 87 -78.85 -28.16 53.55
CA ASP A 87 -78.45 -27.36 54.71
C ASP A 87 -78.61 -28.13 56.04
N ARG A 88 -77.63 -28.99 56.36
CA ARG A 88 -77.33 -29.36 57.75
C ARG A 88 -75.82 -29.47 57.98
N SER A 89 -75.30 -28.47 58.69
CA SER A 89 -73.97 -28.46 59.28
C SER A 89 -74.01 -29.07 60.69
N GLU A 90 -73.38 -30.25 60.83
CA GLU A 90 -72.79 -30.81 62.07
C GLU A 90 -73.73 -31.30 63.22
N PRO A 91 -73.24 -32.19 64.13
CA PRO A 91 -73.60 -33.61 64.09
C PRO A 91 -74.28 -34.11 65.37
N ASP A 92 -75.36 -34.90 65.23
CA ASP A 92 -75.89 -35.71 66.33
C ASP A 92 -75.66 -37.20 66.06
N LYS A 93 -74.97 -37.81 67.03
CA LYS A 93 -74.70 -39.24 67.13
C LYS A 93 -75.98 -39.97 67.50
N GLU A 94 -76.47 -40.85 66.62
CA GLU A 94 -76.86 -42.23 66.94
C GLU A 94 -77.51 -42.92 65.72
N SER A 95 -77.29 -44.23 65.65
CA SER A 95 -77.80 -45.20 64.67
C SER A 95 -77.06 -45.29 63.33
N MET A 96 -76.06 -46.17 63.36
CA MET A 96 -75.52 -46.90 62.22
C MET A 96 -76.62 -47.77 61.59
N LYS A 97 -76.94 -47.50 60.32
CA LYS A 97 -77.37 -48.52 59.36
C LYS A 97 -76.78 -48.18 58.00
N ASP A 98 -76.03 -49.16 57.49
CA ASP A 98 -75.59 -49.27 56.10
C ASP A 98 -76.76 -49.02 55.15
N GLU A 99 -76.68 -47.95 54.36
CA GLU A 99 -77.18 -47.93 52.99
C GLU A 99 -76.12 -47.25 52.13
N THR A 100 -75.17 -48.06 51.66
CA THR A 100 -74.45 -47.80 50.41
C THR A 100 -75.47 -47.76 49.28
N GLU A 101 -76.06 -46.60 49.02
CA GLU A 101 -76.72 -46.35 47.74
C GLU A 101 -75.63 -46.28 46.67
N GLU A 102 -75.55 -47.36 45.89
CA GLU A 102 -74.79 -47.40 44.65
C GLU A 102 -75.21 -46.20 43.79
N ASN A 103 -74.25 -45.32 43.54
CA ASN A 103 -74.42 -44.17 42.68
C ASN A 103 -74.48 -44.70 41.23
N GLU A 104 -75.62 -45.24 40.81
CA GLU A 104 -75.85 -45.71 39.43
C GLU A 104 -75.49 -44.57 38.46
N SER A 105 -74.35 -44.71 37.80
CA SER A 105 -73.96 -43.83 36.71
C SER A 105 -74.90 -44.09 35.53
N VAL A 106 -75.54 -43.04 35.04
CA VAL A 106 -76.48 -43.09 33.89
C VAL A 106 -75.75 -43.42 32.57
N LEU A 107 -74.41 -43.50 32.57
CA LEU A 107 -73.59 -43.75 31.38
C LEU A 107 -73.05 -45.19 31.37
N SER A 108 -73.05 -45.82 30.19
CA SER A 108 -72.42 -47.14 30.00
C SER A 108 -70.90 -47.10 30.24
N GLU A 109 -70.30 -48.23 30.61
CA GLU A 109 -68.84 -48.32 30.81
C GLU A 109 -68.06 -47.89 29.56
N GLU A 110 -68.60 -48.16 28.36
CA GLU A 110 -67.99 -47.75 27.09
C GLU A 110 -68.04 -46.22 26.90
N GLN A 111 -69.16 -45.58 27.20
CA GLN A 111 -69.30 -44.12 27.12
C GLN A 111 -68.40 -43.40 28.13
N GLN A 112 -68.31 -43.90 29.36
CA GLN A 112 -67.40 -43.37 30.37
C GLN A 112 -65.94 -43.51 29.94
N LEU A 113 -65.54 -44.65 29.37
CA LEU A 113 -64.19 -44.87 28.87
C LEU A 113 -63.84 -43.90 27.73
N ARG A 114 -64.76 -43.67 26.78
CA ARG A 114 -64.57 -42.71 25.68
C ARG A 114 -64.40 -41.27 26.21
N LEU A 115 -65.23 -40.86 27.16
CA LEU A 115 -65.12 -39.53 27.78
C LEU A 115 -63.82 -39.38 28.58
N ASN A 116 -63.42 -40.41 29.35
CA ASN A 116 -62.15 -40.41 30.08
C ASN A 116 -60.97 -40.25 29.12
N GLN A 117 -60.92 -41.01 28.02
CA GLN A 117 -59.83 -40.94 27.04
C GLN A 117 -59.73 -39.55 26.39
N VAL A 118 -60.87 -38.96 25.99
CA VAL A 118 -60.87 -37.65 25.33
C VAL A 118 -60.54 -36.52 26.32
N CYS A 119 -61.01 -36.61 27.58
CA CYS A 119 -60.64 -35.66 28.62
C CYS A 119 -59.16 -35.78 29.02
N GLU A 120 -58.62 -37.00 29.10
CA GLU A 120 -57.20 -37.25 29.38
C GLU A 120 -56.31 -36.72 28.26
N ALA A 121 -56.61 -37.06 27.00
CA ALA A 121 -55.85 -36.63 25.83
C ALA A 121 -55.78 -35.10 25.71
N ASN A 122 -56.83 -34.40 26.14
CA ASN A 122 -56.94 -32.95 26.06
C ASN A 122 -56.59 -32.21 27.37
N GLY A 123 -56.39 -32.93 28.47
CA GLY A 123 -56.11 -32.37 29.79
C GLY A 123 -57.27 -31.50 30.32
N VAL A 124 -58.51 -31.89 30.03
CA VAL A 124 -59.72 -31.16 30.43
C VAL A 124 -60.35 -31.84 31.64
N THR A 125 -60.74 -31.06 32.64
CA THR A 125 -61.55 -31.52 33.77
C THR A 125 -63.03 -31.34 33.41
N LEU A 126 -63.85 -32.35 33.66
CA LEU A 126 -65.26 -32.37 33.27
C LEU A 126 -66.13 -32.75 34.47
N ILE A 127 -67.26 -32.09 34.62
CA ILE A 127 -68.40 -32.58 35.40
C ILE A 127 -69.68 -32.46 34.60
N MET A 128 -70.55 -33.46 34.74
CA MET A 128 -71.92 -33.47 34.24
C MET A 128 -72.89 -33.82 35.38
N VAL A 129 -73.95 -33.04 35.50
CA VAL A 129 -74.95 -33.14 36.57
C VAL A 129 -76.36 -33.12 35.97
N GLY A 130 -77.27 -33.94 36.46
CA GLY A 130 -78.66 -33.98 36.01
C GLY A 130 -79.51 -32.86 36.64
N VAL A 131 -80.76 -32.70 36.16
CA VAL A 131 -81.72 -31.71 36.68
C VAL A 131 -81.96 -31.84 38.19
N ASN A 132 -81.83 -33.05 38.73
CA ASN A 132 -81.98 -33.37 40.15
C ASN A 132 -80.74 -33.03 41.00
N GLY A 133 -79.72 -32.40 40.42
CA GLY A 133 -78.45 -32.12 41.11
C GLY A 133 -77.57 -33.37 41.33
N LYS A 134 -78.01 -34.57 40.89
CA LYS A 134 -77.22 -35.79 41.01
C LYS A 134 -76.11 -35.81 39.96
N ARG A 135 -74.91 -36.18 40.40
CA ARG A 135 -73.75 -36.37 39.53
C ARG A 135 -74.04 -37.47 38.50
N LEU A 136 -73.90 -37.14 37.21
CA LEU A 136 -73.97 -38.11 36.11
C LEU A 136 -72.57 -38.62 35.75
N PHE A 137 -71.60 -37.71 35.71
CA PHE A 137 -70.22 -38.02 35.35
C PHE A 137 -69.25 -36.97 35.90
N ALA A 138 -68.05 -37.39 36.28
CA ALA A 138 -66.96 -36.44 36.51
C ALA A 138 -65.61 -37.10 36.18
N TYR A 139 -64.71 -36.31 35.59
CA TYR A 139 -63.35 -36.71 35.26
C TYR A 139 -62.33 -35.75 35.87
N GLY A 140 -61.21 -36.29 36.35
CA GLY A 140 -60.16 -35.53 37.05
C GLY A 140 -60.67 -34.95 38.37
N ALA A 141 -60.36 -33.69 38.65
CA ALA A 141 -60.89 -32.96 39.80
C ALA A 141 -62.33 -32.44 39.59
N GLY A 142 -63.12 -33.10 38.72
CA GLY A 142 -64.46 -32.66 38.32
C GLY A 142 -65.43 -32.55 39.50
N ASP A 143 -65.27 -33.38 40.54
CA ASP A 143 -66.06 -33.28 41.76
C ASP A 143 -65.91 -31.93 42.48
N LEU A 144 -64.74 -31.28 42.37
CA LEU A 144 -64.52 -29.92 42.89
C LEU A 144 -65.25 -28.85 42.05
N LEU A 145 -65.65 -29.18 40.82
CA LEU A 145 -66.45 -28.31 39.96
C LEU A 145 -67.96 -28.42 40.26
N SER A 146 -68.40 -29.40 41.05
CA SER A 146 -69.81 -29.52 41.46
C SER A 146 -70.27 -28.30 42.27
N GLN A 147 -69.48 -27.91 43.28
CA GLN A 147 -69.71 -26.69 44.07
C GLN A 147 -69.75 -25.44 43.19
N ARG A 148 -68.91 -25.41 42.14
CA ARG A 148 -68.86 -24.30 41.19
C ARG A 148 -70.09 -24.23 40.29
N LEU A 149 -70.57 -25.38 39.80
CA LEU A 149 -71.82 -25.49 39.06
C LEU A 149 -72.98 -24.97 39.92
N THR A 150 -73.09 -25.43 41.17
CA THR A 150 -74.11 -24.96 42.12
C THR A 150 -74.03 -23.45 42.33
N GLN A 151 -72.82 -22.89 42.50
CA GLN A 151 -72.62 -21.44 42.65
C GLN A 151 -73.02 -20.65 41.40
N MET A 152 -72.73 -21.15 40.19
CA MET A 152 -73.11 -20.48 38.94
C MET A 152 -74.62 -20.38 38.76
N TYR A 153 -75.38 -21.42 39.15
CA TYR A 153 -76.84 -21.43 39.02
C TYR A 153 -77.55 -20.75 40.20
N MET A 154 -76.98 -20.77 41.41
CA MET A 154 -77.52 -20.08 42.60
C MET A 154 -77.28 -18.56 42.59
N SER A 155 -76.17 -18.09 42.02
CA SER A 155 -75.80 -16.67 42.05
C SER A 155 -76.48 -15.84 40.96
N GLN A 156 -77.79 -15.63 41.08
CA GLN A 156 -78.39 -14.35 40.65
C GLN A 156 -78.06 -13.20 41.62
N GLN A 157 -77.37 -13.47 42.74
CA GLN A 157 -76.87 -12.47 43.68
C GLN A 157 -75.39 -12.75 44.04
N GLY A 158 -74.47 -11.90 43.57
CA GLY A 158 -73.23 -11.54 44.29
C GLY A 158 -72.05 -12.54 44.31
N ALA A 159 -71.17 -12.38 43.32
CA ALA A 159 -69.73 -12.68 43.23
C ALA A 159 -68.94 -13.35 44.39
N ILE A 160 -68.13 -14.35 44.02
CA ILE A 160 -66.80 -14.63 44.64
C ILE A 160 -65.65 -14.52 43.62
N TYR A 161 -65.92 -14.32 42.31
CA TYR A 161 -64.88 -14.22 41.28
C TYR A 161 -65.09 -12.93 40.46
N GLU A 162 -64.17 -11.97 40.58
CA GLU A 162 -64.32 -10.56 40.14
C GLU A 162 -63.97 -10.28 38.66
N GLU A 163 -63.43 -11.22 37.91
CA GLU A 163 -63.14 -11.04 36.47
C GLU A 163 -63.51 -12.29 35.68
N THR A 164 -64.70 -12.27 35.07
CA THR A 164 -65.13 -13.29 34.12
C THR A 164 -65.23 -12.65 32.75
N GLU A 165 -64.26 -12.88 31.87
CA GLU A 165 -64.32 -12.41 30.48
C GLU A 165 -65.06 -13.47 29.64
N VAL A 166 -66.20 -13.10 29.06
CA VAL A 166 -66.94 -13.98 28.13
C VAL A 166 -66.20 -13.97 26.80
N LEU A 167 -65.70 -15.14 26.38
CA LEU A 167 -64.92 -15.28 25.16
C LEU A 167 -65.76 -15.75 23.98
N GLU A 168 -66.78 -16.56 24.25
CA GLU A 168 -67.71 -17.10 23.26
C GLU A 168 -69.02 -17.47 23.96
N GLN A 169 -70.15 -17.17 23.34
CA GLN A 169 -71.47 -17.52 23.87
C GLN A 169 -72.39 -17.93 22.71
N ASN A 170 -72.85 -19.18 22.75
CA ASN A 170 -73.81 -19.73 21.80
C ASN A 170 -75.02 -20.28 22.56
N GLU A 171 -76.04 -20.78 21.85
CA GLU A 171 -77.27 -21.32 22.48
C GLU A 171 -77.00 -22.54 23.39
N ASN A 172 -75.90 -23.27 23.19
CA ASN A 172 -75.61 -24.51 23.90
C ASN A 172 -74.55 -24.39 24.99
N TYR A 173 -73.63 -23.41 24.90
CA TYR A 173 -72.56 -23.21 25.88
C TYR A 173 -72.06 -21.76 25.93
N THR A 174 -71.49 -21.41 27.08
CA THR A 174 -70.73 -20.17 27.29
C THR A 174 -69.31 -20.52 27.70
N LEU A 175 -68.33 -19.93 27.03
CA LEU A 175 -66.90 -20.05 27.31
C LEU A 175 -66.40 -18.78 28.02
N HIS A 176 -65.82 -18.96 29.19
CA HIS A 176 -65.27 -17.91 30.03
C HIS A 176 -63.77 -18.08 30.23
N LEU A 177 -63.06 -16.96 30.34
CA LEU A 177 -61.78 -16.90 31.02
C LEU A 177 -62.04 -16.56 32.48
N VAL A 178 -61.63 -17.44 33.39
CA VAL A 178 -61.82 -17.24 34.84
C VAL A 178 -60.50 -17.32 35.57
N THR A 179 -60.29 -16.38 36.48
CA THR A 179 -59.15 -16.36 37.40
C THR A 179 -59.62 -16.82 38.77
N ASP A 180 -58.95 -17.84 39.31
CA ASP A 180 -59.28 -18.39 40.62
C ASP A 180 -58.64 -17.55 41.73
N PRO A 181 -59.40 -16.90 42.63
CA PRO A 181 -58.91 -15.95 43.61
C PRO A 181 -58.09 -16.63 44.71
N LEU A 182 -58.23 -17.94 44.89
CA LEU A 182 -57.48 -18.68 45.92
C LEU A 182 -56.01 -18.89 45.53
N ASN A 183 -55.73 -19.13 44.25
CA ASN A 183 -54.38 -19.44 43.75
C ASN A 183 -53.93 -18.55 42.57
N ALA A 184 -54.73 -17.55 42.20
CA ALA A 184 -54.57 -16.70 41.02
C ALA A 184 -54.58 -17.45 39.67
N SER A 185 -54.98 -18.73 39.67
CA SER A 185 -54.88 -19.56 38.49
C SER A 185 -55.93 -19.24 37.43
N ARG A 186 -55.48 -19.04 36.19
CA ARG A 186 -56.37 -18.77 35.06
C ARG A 186 -56.80 -20.05 34.36
N TYR A 187 -58.08 -20.13 34.03
CA TYR A 187 -58.68 -21.27 33.35
C TYR A 187 -59.58 -20.80 32.22
N TYR A 188 -59.59 -21.55 31.13
CA TYR A 188 -60.75 -21.55 30.26
C TYR A 188 -61.79 -22.50 30.85
N GLU A 189 -63.00 -21.99 31.00
CA GLU A 189 -64.12 -22.73 31.53
C GLU A 189 -65.31 -22.61 30.59
N MET A 190 -65.84 -23.76 30.18
CA MET A 190 -67.00 -23.85 29.31
C MET A 190 -68.12 -24.52 30.07
N HIS A 191 -69.29 -23.90 30.13
CA HIS A 191 -70.47 -24.47 30.76
C HIS A 191 -71.71 -24.29 29.90
N GLY A 192 -72.71 -25.12 30.11
CA GLY A 192 -73.93 -25.07 29.32
C GLY A 192 -74.89 -26.19 29.70
N VAL A 193 -75.91 -26.34 28.85
CA VAL A 193 -76.96 -27.35 29.01
C VAL A 193 -76.92 -28.31 27.83
N LEU A 194 -76.81 -29.61 28.11
CA LEU A 194 -76.94 -30.70 27.15
C LEU A 194 -78.40 -31.18 27.17
N ASN A 195 -78.97 -31.35 25.98
CA ASN A 195 -80.26 -32.01 25.74
C ASN A 195 -81.39 -31.45 26.64
N GLY A 196 -81.38 -30.13 26.83
CA GLY A 196 -82.38 -29.37 27.58
C GLY A 196 -82.46 -29.61 29.09
N SER A 197 -81.62 -30.49 29.66
CA SER A 197 -81.81 -30.96 31.04
C SER A 197 -80.52 -31.25 31.82
N ASN A 198 -79.43 -31.62 31.16
CA ASN A 198 -78.18 -31.97 31.85
C ASN A 198 -77.19 -30.82 31.81
N TYR A 199 -76.66 -30.44 32.97
CA TYR A 199 -75.69 -29.36 33.08
C TYR A 199 -74.26 -29.89 33.01
N PHE A 200 -73.36 -29.14 32.37
CA PHE A 200 -71.95 -29.50 32.30
C PHE A 200 -71.02 -28.32 32.56
N VAL A 201 -69.84 -28.61 33.10
CA VAL A 201 -68.70 -27.68 33.18
C VAL A 201 -67.44 -28.42 32.72
N LEU A 202 -66.75 -27.82 31.77
CA LEU A 202 -65.43 -28.20 31.30
C LEU A 202 -64.42 -27.14 31.72
N ARG A 203 -63.27 -27.53 32.26
CA ARG A 203 -62.23 -26.60 32.71
C ARG A 203 -60.84 -27.05 32.24
N VAL A 204 -60.04 -26.12 31.73
CA VAL A 204 -58.62 -26.35 31.39
C VAL A 204 -57.74 -25.22 31.91
N ALA A 205 -56.62 -25.59 32.55
CA ALA A 205 -55.67 -24.63 33.12
C ALA A 205 -54.84 -23.91 32.04
N LEU A 206 -54.63 -22.60 32.22
CA LEU A 206 -53.87 -21.73 31.31
C LEU A 206 -52.49 -21.32 31.84
N GLU A 207 -52.23 -21.50 33.14
CA GLU A 207 -51.06 -20.94 33.81
C GLU A 207 -49.70 -21.53 33.40
N SER A 208 -49.65 -22.75 32.87
CA SER A 208 -48.37 -23.43 32.65
C SER A 208 -47.50 -22.82 31.53
N ILE A 209 -48.05 -21.96 30.66
CA ILE A 209 -47.37 -21.56 29.42
C ILE A 209 -46.95 -20.08 29.42
N SER A 210 -47.72 -19.15 29.97
CA SER A 210 -47.29 -17.74 30.09
C SER A 210 -46.06 -17.61 30.99
N GLU A 211 -46.00 -18.40 32.06
CA GLU A 211 -44.82 -18.50 32.91
C GLU A 211 -43.63 -19.14 32.17
N SER A 212 -43.88 -20.19 31.38
CA SER A 212 -42.87 -20.80 30.50
C SER A 212 -42.33 -19.81 29.45
N ALA A 213 -43.19 -18.95 28.89
CA ALA A 213 -42.80 -17.91 27.94
C ALA A 213 -41.91 -16.85 28.61
N ASN A 214 -42.24 -16.43 29.84
CA ASN A 214 -41.42 -15.52 30.63
C ASN A 214 -40.06 -16.11 31.02
N ILE A 215 -40.02 -17.39 31.43
CA ILE A 215 -38.77 -18.11 31.70
C ILE A 215 -37.90 -18.16 30.43
N SER A 216 -38.51 -18.45 29.29
CA SER A 216 -37.83 -18.46 27.98
C SER A 216 -37.28 -17.09 27.60
N ASN A 217 -38.04 -16.00 27.82
CA ASN A 217 -37.58 -14.64 27.57
C ASN A 217 -36.39 -14.25 28.45
N ARG A 218 -36.43 -14.61 29.74
CA ARG A 218 -35.30 -14.40 30.67
C ARG A 218 -34.07 -15.21 30.23
N PHE A 219 -34.27 -16.45 29.80
CA PHE A 219 -33.22 -17.28 29.23
C PHE A 219 -32.60 -16.63 27.98
N TYR A 220 -33.42 -16.18 27.02
CA TYR A 220 -32.95 -15.49 25.82
C TYR A 220 -32.19 -14.20 26.14
N ALA A 221 -32.61 -13.43 27.15
CA ALA A 221 -31.90 -12.23 27.58
C ALA A 221 -30.49 -12.55 28.11
N ILE A 222 -30.36 -13.59 28.94
CA ILE A 222 -29.07 -14.04 29.49
C ILE A 222 -28.16 -14.54 28.36
N VAL A 223 -28.67 -15.42 27.49
CA VAL A 223 -27.92 -15.92 26.32
C VAL A 223 -27.50 -14.77 25.42
N GLY A 224 -28.38 -13.79 25.21
CA GLY A 224 -28.08 -12.60 24.41
C GLY A 224 -26.93 -11.77 24.96
N LEU A 225 -26.90 -11.53 26.28
CA LEU A 225 -25.79 -10.83 26.93
C LEU A 225 -24.47 -11.59 26.79
N ILE A 226 -24.49 -12.91 26.95
CA ILE A 226 -23.31 -13.77 26.75
C ILE A 226 -22.82 -13.67 25.29
N MET A 227 -23.73 -13.71 24.32
CA MET A 227 -23.40 -13.59 22.89
C MET A 227 -22.76 -12.24 22.55
N ILE A 228 -23.25 -11.13 23.12
CA ILE A 228 -22.65 -9.79 22.94
C ILE A 228 -21.24 -9.76 23.53
N PHE A 229 -21.05 -10.33 24.72
CA PHE A 229 -19.75 -10.41 25.36
C PHE A 229 -18.75 -11.21 24.51
N VAL A 230 -19.13 -12.42 24.08
CA VAL A 230 -18.30 -13.28 23.23
C VAL A 230 -17.97 -12.59 21.90
N SER A 231 -18.94 -11.95 21.26
CA SER A 231 -18.73 -11.20 20.02
C SER A 231 -17.74 -10.05 20.19
N SER A 232 -17.79 -9.36 21.32
CA SER A 232 -16.85 -8.27 21.65
C SER A 232 -15.41 -8.79 21.84
N VAL A 233 -15.25 -9.95 22.49
CA VAL A 233 -13.95 -10.61 22.66
C VAL A 233 -13.38 -11.06 21.32
N ILE A 234 -14.19 -11.72 20.48
CA ILE A 234 -13.80 -12.12 19.12
C ILE A 234 -13.39 -10.89 18.30
N MET A 235 -14.16 -9.80 18.39
CA MET A 235 -13.85 -8.56 17.69
C MET A 235 -12.50 -7.98 18.09
N TRP A 236 -12.20 -7.95 19.39
CA TRP A 236 -10.92 -7.48 19.89
C TRP A 236 -9.76 -8.31 19.33
N PHE A 237 -9.93 -9.64 19.24
CA PHE A 237 -8.94 -10.54 18.65
C PHE A 237 -8.76 -10.28 17.14
N VAL A 238 -9.84 -10.18 16.37
CA VAL A 238 -9.79 -9.88 14.92
C VAL A 238 -9.11 -8.53 14.65
N ALA A 239 -9.47 -7.51 15.44
CA ALA A 239 -8.90 -6.18 15.34
C ALA A 239 -7.38 -6.17 15.60
N LYS A 240 -6.92 -6.97 16.56
CA LYS A 240 -5.51 -7.10 16.95
C LYS A 240 -4.72 -7.92 15.92
N ASN A 241 -5.26 -9.04 15.45
CA ASN A 241 -4.51 -9.99 14.63
C ASN A 241 -4.56 -9.69 13.12
N PHE A 242 -5.63 -9.04 12.63
CA PHE A 242 -5.80 -8.80 11.18
C PHE A 242 -5.81 -7.31 10.84
N THR A 243 -6.63 -6.50 11.52
CA THR A 243 -6.79 -5.10 11.10
C THR A 243 -5.57 -4.23 11.40
N LYS A 244 -4.91 -4.37 12.57
CA LYS A 244 -3.71 -3.55 12.88
C LYS A 244 -2.60 -3.74 11.84
N PRO A 245 -2.16 -4.99 11.54
CA PRO A 245 -1.08 -5.21 10.59
C PRO A 245 -1.42 -4.75 9.17
N ILE A 246 -2.65 -4.97 8.69
CA ILE A 246 -3.08 -4.50 7.36
C ILE A 246 -3.00 -2.97 7.26
N HIS A 247 -3.36 -2.25 8.33
CA HIS A 247 -3.26 -0.79 8.35
C HIS A 247 -1.80 -0.31 8.37
N GLU A 248 -0.92 -1.00 9.10
CA GLU A 248 0.51 -0.74 9.11
C GLU A 248 1.13 -0.92 7.72
N LEU A 249 0.80 -2.03 7.03
CA LEU A 249 1.23 -2.26 5.65
C LEU A 249 0.74 -1.19 4.69
N ALA A 250 -0.51 -0.73 4.83
CA ALA A 250 -1.03 0.37 4.02
C ALA A 250 -0.24 1.67 4.24
N HIS A 251 0.11 1.97 5.49
CA HIS A 251 0.93 3.14 5.84
C HIS A 251 2.36 3.03 5.29
N ILE A 252 2.99 1.85 5.34
CA ILE A 252 4.29 1.60 4.71
C ILE A 252 4.21 1.84 3.20
N SER A 253 3.12 1.41 2.55
CA SER A 253 2.92 1.62 1.11
C SER A 253 2.85 3.09 0.74
N GLU A 254 2.13 3.88 1.54
CA GLU A 254 2.00 5.32 1.36
C GLU A 254 3.36 5.99 1.50
N LYS A 255 4.14 5.65 2.52
CA LYS A 255 5.48 6.19 2.73
C LYS A 255 6.47 5.83 1.62
N MET A 256 6.39 4.60 1.11
CA MET A 256 7.18 4.18 -0.06
C MET A 256 6.84 4.99 -1.31
N SER A 257 5.57 5.36 -1.51
CA SER A 257 5.16 6.23 -2.63
C SER A 257 5.69 7.66 -2.51
N GLU A 258 5.97 8.11 -1.29
CA GLU A 258 6.66 9.37 -0.97
C GLU A 258 8.19 9.24 -1.02
N LEU A 259 8.72 8.10 -1.50
CA LEU A 259 10.15 7.76 -1.53
C LEU A 259 10.82 7.70 -0.15
N ASN A 260 10.04 7.44 0.90
CA ASN A 260 10.56 7.18 2.24
C ASN A 260 10.62 5.66 2.48
N PHE A 261 11.83 5.11 2.46
CA PHE A 261 12.12 3.68 2.57
C PHE A 261 12.57 3.23 3.97
N ASP A 262 12.67 4.16 4.93
CA ASP A 262 13.17 3.87 6.29
C ASP A 262 12.20 3.00 7.11
N ILE A 263 10.92 3.03 6.76
CA ILE A 263 9.86 2.37 7.52
C ILE A 263 9.67 0.95 6.98
N LYS A 264 9.90 -0.04 7.85
CA LYS A 264 9.76 -1.46 7.51
C LYS A 264 8.70 -2.13 8.37
N TYR A 265 8.03 -3.12 7.80
CA TYR A 265 7.13 -3.99 8.54
C TYR A 265 7.94 -4.84 9.54
N THR A 266 7.55 -4.80 10.82
CA THR A 266 8.25 -5.50 11.92
C THR A 266 7.39 -6.57 12.60
N GLY A 267 6.22 -6.88 12.06
CA GLY A 267 5.34 -7.89 12.62
C GLY A 267 5.96 -9.30 12.60
N GLN A 268 5.73 -10.07 13.66
CA GLN A 268 6.22 -11.45 13.80
C GLN A 268 5.20 -12.51 13.36
N GLN A 269 4.21 -12.10 12.56
CA GLN A 269 3.16 -13.01 12.10
C GLN A 269 3.76 -14.02 11.12
N LYS A 270 3.37 -15.30 11.25
CA LYS A 270 3.82 -16.39 10.36
C LYS A 270 2.77 -16.79 9.32
N ASP A 271 1.74 -15.96 9.17
CA ASP A 271 0.64 -16.13 8.24
C ASP A 271 0.90 -15.32 6.95
N GLU A 272 -0.13 -15.23 6.10
CA GLU A 272 -0.08 -14.50 4.83
C GLU A 272 0.21 -13.00 5.00
N ILE A 273 -0.15 -12.42 6.15
CA ILE A 273 0.11 -11.00 6.43
C ILE A 273 1.58 -10.78 6.73
N GLY A 274 2.21 -11.69 7.48
CA GLY A 274 3.65 -11.69 7.70
C GLY A 274 4.43 -11.84 6.40
N LEU A 275 4.03 -12.79 5.54
CA LEU A 275 4.64 -12.99 4.22
C LEU A 275 4.52 -11.72 3.35
N LEU A 276 3.34 -11.09 3.35
CA LEU A 276 3.12 -9.84 2.61
C LEU A 276 4.02 -8.72 3.15
N GLY A 277 4.14 -8.57 4.46
CA GLY A 277 5.00 -7.56 5.07
C GLY A 277 6.48 -7.75 4.76
N HIS A 278 6.99 -8.98 4.81
CA HIS A 278 8.37 -9.28 4.38
C HIS A 278 8.58 -9.05 2.89
N SER A 279 7.61 -9.41 2.05
CA SER A 279 7.68 -9.15 0.61
C SER A 279 7.73 -7.66 0.29
N MET A 280 6.99 -6.87 1.07
CA MET A 280 6.96 -5.41 0.96
C MET A 280 8.27 -4.76 1.42
N ASN A 281 8.88 -5.27 2.49
CA ASN A 281 10.22 -4.84 2.90
C ASN A 281 11.25 -5.10 1.81
N ARG A 282 11.21 -6.29 1.17
CA ARG A 282 12.11 -6.61 0.05
C ARG A 282 11.90 -5.67 -1.13
N LEU A 283 10.65 -5.36 -1.45
CA LEU A 283 10.32 -4.40 -2.50
C LEU A 283 10.88 -3.01 -2.17
N SER A 284 10.70 -2.54 -0.93
CA SER A 284 11.25 -1.26 -0.44
C SER A 284 12.75 -1.18 -0.65
N GLU A 285 13.47 -2.21 -0.23
CA GLU A 285 14.94 -2.30 -0.32
C GLU A 285 15.41 -2.32 -1.77
N THR A 286 14.80 -3.16 -2.62
CA THR A 286 15.12 -3.19 -4.05
C THR A 286 14.86 -1.84 -4.73
N LEU A 287 13.78 -1.15 -4.36
CA LEU A 287 13.43 0.15 -4.93
C LEU A 287 14.41 1.24 -4.48
N GLU A 288 14.78 1.27 -3.20
CA GLU A 288 15.79 2.16 -2.63
C GLU A 288 17.16 1.97 -3.31
N GLU A 289 17.60 0.72 -3.46
CA GLU A 289 18.84 0.37 -4.17
C GLU A 289 18.82 0.84 -5.62
N THR A 290 17.73 0.55 -6.34
CA THR A 290 17.57 0.92 -7.75
C THR A 290 17.59 2.44 -7.94
N ILE A 291 16.90 3.19 -7.08
CA ILE A 291 16.87 4.65 -7.14
C ILE A 291 18.26 5.23 -6.82
N SER A 292 18.95 4.67 -5.83
CA SER A 292 20.30 5.10 -5.46
C SER A 292 21.29 4.86 -6.59
N GLN A 293 21.24 3.70 -7.23
CA GLN A 293 22.04 3.38 -8.41
C GLN A 293 21.73 4.34 -9.58
N LEU A 294 20.45 4.57 -9.87
CA LEU A 294 20.03 5.47 -10.94
C LEU A 294 20.51 6.92 -10.70
N LYS A 295 20.47 7.39 -9.45
CA LYS A 295 21.02 8.69 -9.07
C LYS A 295 22.53 8.76 -9.27
N SER A 296 23.26 7.72 -8.89
CA SER A 296 24.71 7.65 -9.10
C SER A 296 25.08 7.68 -10.59
N VAL A 297 24.40 6.87 -11.40
CA VAL A 297 24.62 6.81 -12.85
C VAL A 297 24.29 8.14 -13.52
N ASN A 298 23.21 8.82 -13.13
CA ASN A 298 22.89 10.15 -13.67
C ASN A 298 23.98 11.18 -13.35
N LEU A 299 24.52 11.19 -12.13
CA LEU A 299 25.61 12.09 -11.76
C LEU A 299 26.90 11.80 -12.54
N GLU A 300 27.18 10.54 -12.83
CA GLU A 300 28.32 10.15 -13.67
C GLU A 300 28.10 10.58 -15.13
N LEU A 301 26.90 10.34 -15.67
CA LEU A 301 26.53 10.75 -17.02
C LEU A 301 26.60 12.27 -17.21
N GLU A 302 26.16 13.06 -16.24
CA GLU A 302 26.27 14.53 -16.28
C GLU A 302 27.73 14.99 -16.36
N LYS A 303 28.65 14.33 -15.64
CA LYS A 303 30.08 14.62 -15.70
C LYS A 303 30.67 14.25 -17.07
N ASP A 304 30.27 13.10 -17.61
CA ASP A 304 30.72 12.66 -18.93
C ASP A 304 30.24 13.59 -20.05
N ILE A 305 29.00 14.07 -19.97
CA ILE A 305 28.46 15.07 -20.91
C ILE A 305 29.27 16.37 -20.82
N ALA A 306 29.50 16.89 -19.61
CA ALA A 306 30.27 18.12 -19.44
C ALA A 306 31.70 18.01 -20.01
N LYS A 307 32.38 16.88 -19.76
CA LYS A 307 33.71 16.61 -20.32
C LYS A 307 33.69 16.48 -21.84
N LYS A 308 32.66 15.84 -22.39
CA LYS A 308 32.47 15.72 -23.84
C LYS A 308 32.29 17.10 -24.49
N ASP A 309 31.45 17.94 -23.89
CA ASP A 309 31.17 19.29 -24.39
C ASP A 309 32.44 20.16 -24.38
N GLU A 310 33.27 20.07 -23.33
CA GLU A 310 34.57 20.74 -23.24
C GLU A 310 35.50 20.30 -24.39
N VAL A 311 35.60 18.99 -24.64
CA VAL A 311 36.42 18.44 -25.73
C VAL A 311 35.89 18.88 -27.10
N ASP A 312 34.58 18.86 -27.31
CA ASP A 312 33.97 19.28 -28.57
C ASP A 312 34.16 20.79 -28.81
N GLN A 313 34.11 21.62 -27.75
CA GLN A 313 34.44 23.05 -27.84
C GLN A 313 35.91 23.26 -28.23
N MET A 314 36.86 22.62 -27.54
CA MET A 314 38.29 22.70 -27.87
C MET A 314 38.57 22.27 -29.32
N ARG A 315 37.86 21.24 -29.81
CA ARG A 315 37.96 20.78 -31.20
C ARG A 315 37.45 21.81 -32.19
N GLN A 316 36.32 22.46 -31.91
CA GLN A 316 35.78 23.53 -32.77
C GLN A 316 36.74 24.73 -32.83
N GLU A 317 37.27 25.15 -31.69
CA GLU A 317 38.26 26.23 -31.60
C GLU A 317 39.53 25.89 -32.40
N PHE A 318 40.02 24.66 -32.28
CA PHE A 318 41.16 24.18 -33.08
C PHE A 318 40.89 24.27 -34.60
N ILE A 319 39.75 23.77 -35.07
CA ILE A 319 39.41 23.81 -36.51
C ILE A 319 39.28 25.25 -37.00
N SER A 320 38.66 26.12 -36.20
CA SER A 320 38.53 27.56 -36.50
C SER A 320 39.92 28.21 -36.64
N ASN A 321 40.81 27.97 -35.67
CA ASN A 321 42.16 28.55 -35.66
C ASN A 321 43.01 28.07 -36.84
N VAL A 322 42.99 26.76 -37.14
CA VAL A 322 43.66 26.20 -38.34
C VAL A 322 43.15 26.89 -39.61
N SER A 323 41.84 27.06 -39.72
CA SER A 323 41.22 27.68 -40.89
C SER A 323 41.65 29.14 -41.06
N HIS A 324 41.70 29.91 -39.97
CA HIS A 324 42.14 31.30 -39.98
C HIS A 324 43.62 31.45 -40.36
N GLU A 325 44.49 30.63 -39.78
CA GLU A 325 45.93 30.70 -40.02
C GLU A 325 46.32 30.21 -41.43
N LEU A 326 45.52 29.32 -42.05
CA LEU A 326 45.69 28.92 -43.45
C LEU A 326 45.08 29.93 -44.45
N LYS A 327 43.96 30.59 -44.11
CA LYS A 327 43.28 31.52 -45.03
C LYS A 327 44.13 32.75 -45.38
N THR A 328 44.93 33.24 -44.42
CA THR A 328 45.79 34.41 -44.60
C THR A 328 46.89 34.22 -45.65
N PRO A 329 47.77 33.19 -45.57
CA PRO A 329 48.80 32.95 -46.59
C PRO A 329 48.19 32.64 -47.95
N ILE A 330 47.07 31.89 -48.01
CA ILE A 330 46.36 31.60 -49.26
C ILE A 330 45.89 32.89 -49.94
N ALA A 331 45.32 33.84 -49.18
CA ALA A 331 44.86 35.11 -49.72
C ALA A 331 46.02 35.97 -50.25
N LEU A 332 47.18 35.96 -49.59
CA LEU A 332 48.37 36.68 -50.07
C LEU A 332 48.90 36.04 -51.36
N ILE A 333 49.09 34.71 -51.37
CA ILE A 333 49.53 33.98 -52.57
C ILE A 333 48.59 34.27 -53.74
N GLN A 334 47.28 34.23 -53.51
CA GLN A 334 46.29 34.52 -54.54
C GLN A 334 46.39 35.98 -55.03
N GLY A 335 46.47 36.96 -54.12
CA GLY A 335 46.55 38.38 -54.50
C GLY A 335 47.82 38.74 -55.27
N TYR A 336 48.98 38.24 -54.83
CA TYR A 336 50.24 38.45 -55.54
C TYR A 336 50.28 37.69 -56.88
N ALA A 337 49.74 36.47 -56.95
CA ALA A 337 49.64 35.71 -58.20
C ALA A 337 48.68 36.36 -59.22
N GLU A 338 47.55 36.90 -58.76
CA GLU A 338 46.63 37.69 -59.57
C GLU A 338 47.31 38.98 -60.08
N GLY A 339 48.04 39.69 -59.22
CA GLY A 339 48.80 40.89 -59.61
C GLY A 339 49.88 40.62 -60.67
N LEU A 340 50.58 39.48 -60.57
CA LEU A 340 51.52 39.02 -61.60
C LEU A 340 50.81 38.68 -62.92
N LYS A 341 49.64 38.03 -62.85
CA LYS A 341 48.87 37.60 -64.02
C LYS A 341 48.26 38.77 -64.78
N ASP A 342 47.77 39.78 -64.07
CA ASP A 342 47.11 40.96 -64.64
C ASP A 342 48.13 42.03 -65.10
N SER A 343 49.43 41.74 -65.02
CA SER A 343 50.53 42.65 -65.34
C SER A 343 50.38 44.01 -64.68
N VAL A 344 49.94 44.03 -63.41
CA VAL A 344 49.75 45.28 -62.64
C VAL A 344 51.09 45.99 -62.40
N ILE A 345 52.20 45.26 -62.53
CA ILE A 345 53.56 45.78 -62.36
C ILE A 345 54.47 45.36 -63.53
N ASP A 346 55.20 46.34 -64.07
CA ASP A 346 56.05 46.17 -65.25
C ASP A 346 57.55 46.02 -64.91
N ASP A 347 58.00 46.46 -63.74
CA ASP A 347 59.41 46.35 -63.34
C ASP A 347 59.77 44.96 -62.82
N GLU A 348 60.99 44.52 -63.16
CA GLU A 348 61.48 43.18 -62.84
C GLU A 348 61.69 42.97 -61.34
N GLU A 349 62.10 44.03 -60.62
CA GLU A 349 62.36 44.00 -59.18
C GLU A 349 61.06 43.69 -58.39
N SER A 350 59.94 44.30 -58.76
CA SER A 350 58.65 44.01 -58.13
C SER A 350 58.09 42.63 -58.50
N LYS A 351 58.36 42.12 -59.71
CA LYS A 351 57.99 40.75 -60.08
C LYS A 351 58.74 39.72 -59.26
N GLU A 352 60.04 39.95 -59.05
CA GLU A 352 60.87 39.11 -58.19
C GLU A 352 60.35 39.16 -56.74
N PHE A 353 60.05 40.34 -56.21
CA PHE A 353 59.41 40.48 -54.89
C PHE A 353 58.08 39.73 -54.77
N TYR A 354 57.20 39.80 -55.79
CA TYR A 354 55.92 39.10 -55.77
C TYR A 354 56.11 37.58 -55.77
N CYS A 355 57.04 37.07 -56.57
CA CYS A 355 57.42 35.65 -56.58
C CYS A 355 57.98 35.20 -55.23
N ASP A 356 58.85 36.00 -54.62
CA ASP A 356 59.44 35.72 -53.31
C ASP A 356 58.36 35.64 -52.23
N VAL A 357 57.41 36.58 -52.21
CA VAL A 357 56.30 36.54 -51.24
C VAL A 357 55.42 35.30 -51.43
N ILE A 358 55.15 34.87 -52.67
CA ILE A 358 54.39 33.64 -52.94
C ILE A 358 55.14 32.42 -52.42
N ILE A 359 56.45 32.33 -52.68
CA ILE A 359 57.30 31.22 -52.23
C ILE A 359 57.35 31.17 -50.70
N ASP A 360 57.60 32.31 -50.05
CA ASP A 360 57.69 32.41 -48.60
C ASP A 360 56.39 31.99 -47.89
N GLU A 361 55.24 32.46 -48.38
CA GLU A 361 53.94 32.08 -47.81
C GLU A 361 53.59 30.60 -48.08
N ALA A 362 53.99 30.04 -49.24
CA ALA A 362 53.83 28.61 -49.52
C ALA A 362 54.71 27.74 -48.60
N GLU A 363 55.97 28.13 -48.38
CA GLU A 363 56.85 27.46 -47.43
C GLU A 363 56.32 27.53 -45.99
N LYS A 364 55.78 28.69 -45.60
CA LYS A 364 55.15 28.90 -44.29
C LYS A 364 53.94 27.99 -44.08
N MET A 365 53.07 27.84 -45.07
CA MET A 365 51.97 26.86 -45.02
C MET A 365 52.49 25.43 -44.89
N ASN A 366 53.49 25.04 -45.67
CA ASN A 366 54.06 23.70 -45.60
C ASN A 366 54.66 23.40 -44.22
N ARG A 367 55.37 24.37 -43.61
CA ARG A 367 55.87 24.28 -42.23
C ARG A 367 54.73 24.11 -41.23
N MET A 368 53.62 24.84 -41.39
CA MET A 368 52.44 24.72 -40.52
C MET A 368 51.78 23.34 -40.63
N VAL A 369 51.57 22.85 -41.85
CA VAL A 369 50.95 21.53 -42.10
C VAL A 369 51.80 20.40 -41.50
N LYS A 370 53.13 20.45 -41.69
CA LYS A 370 54.05 19.48 -41.07
C LYS A 370 53.93 19.49 -39.55
N LYS A 371 53.94 20.67 -38.91
CA LYS A 371 53.77 20.81 -37.46
C LYS A 371 52.44 20.24 -36.96
N LEU A 372 51.33 20.44 -37.71
CA LEU A 372 50.03 19.87 -37.36
C LEU A 372 50.00 18.34 -37.49
N LEU A 373 50.62 17.79 -38.54
CA LEU A 373 50.72 16.34 -38.72
C LEU A 373 51.58 15.71 -37.62
N THR A 374 52.72 16.31 -37.29
CA THR A 374 53.58 15.86 -36.18
C THR A 374 52.80 15.87 -34.86
N LEU A 375 52.11 16.96 -34.55
CA LEU A 375 51.30 17.06 -33.32
C LEU A 375 50.21 15.97 -33.28
N ASN A 376 49.47 15.77 -34.37
CA ASN A 376 48.42 14.77 -34.44
C ASN A 376 48.94 13.32 -34.33
N GLN A 377 50.09 13.03 -34.93
CA GLN A 377 50.74 11.72 -34.81
C GLN A 377 51.15 11.41 -33.37
N ILE A 378 51.66 12.40 -32.64
CA ILE A 378 52.05 12.25 -31.23
C ILE A 378 50.81 12.07 -30.36
N GLU A 379 49.79 12.91 -30.52
CA GLU A 379 48.56 12.86 -29.70
C GLU A 379 47.69 11.61 -29.95
N SER A 380 47.68 11.09 -31.17
CA SER A 380 46.94 9.86 -31.49
C SER A 380 47.61 8.59 -30.96
N GLY A 381 48.78 8.70 -30.33
CA GLY A 381 49.57 7.55 -29.86
C GLY A 381 50.16 6.71 -31.00
N ASN A 382 50.04 7.17 -32.25
CA ASN A 382 50.57 6.47 -33.43
C ASN A 382 52.08 6.72 -33.63
N SER A 383 52.67 7.67 -32.89
CA SER A 383 54.11 7.91 -32.89
C SER A 383 54.83 6.84 -32.06
N HIS A 384 55.65 6.02 -32.71
CA HIS A 384 56.55 5.10 -32.01
C HIS A 384 57.73 5.90 -31.44
N VAL A 385 57.68 6.21 -30.14
CA VAL A 385 58.80 6.82 -29.43
C VAL A 385 59.96 5.83 -29.40
N THR A 386 61.06 6.16 -30.08
CA THR A 386 62.24 5.28 -30.12
C THR A 386 63.26 5.77 -29.10
N ILE A 387 63.25 5.16 -27.91
CA ILE A 387 64.20 5.53 -26.85
C ILE A 387 65.59 4.98 -27.19
N GLU A 388 66.54 5.87 -27.42
CA GLU A 388 67.94 5.52 -27.66
C GLU A 388 68.89 6.37 -26.81
N ARG A 389 70.15 5.91 -26.71
CA ARG A 389 71.20 6.62 -25.99
C ARG A 389 71.95 7.54 -26.94
N PHE A 390 71.86 8.85 -26.73
CA PHE A 390 72.57 9.85 -27.54
C PHE A 390 73.27 10.91 -26.68
N ASP A 391 74.15 11.70 -27.29
CA ASP A 391 74.86 12.82 -26.65
C ASP A 391 74.06 14.12 -26.79
N LEU A 392 73.49 14.58 -25.68
CA LEU A 392 72.66 15.79 -25.61
C LEU A 392 73.45 17.06 -25.94
N VAL A 393 74.74 17.10 -25.59
CA VAL A 393 75.60 18.27 -25.85
C VAL A 393 75.90 18.37 -27.35
N ALA A 394 76.10 17.23 -28.03
CA ALA A 394 76.26 17.19 -29.48
C ALA A 394 74.99 17.67 -30.20
N ALA A 395 73.81 17.19 -29.78
CA ALA A 395 72.52 17.64 -30.32
C ALA A 395 72.30 19.15 -30.16
N LEU A 396 72.52 19.69 -28.95
CA LEU A 396 72.44 21.14 -28.68
C LEU A 396 73.38 21.95 -29.58
N ASN A 397 74.63 21.53 -29.73
CA ASN A 397 75.59 22.20 -30.59
C ASN A 397 75.19 22.14 -32.07
N GLY A 398 74.67 21.00 -32.54
CA GLY A 398 74.15 20.85 -33.90
C GLY A 398 73.02 21.84 -34.20
N ILE A 399 72.06 21.98 -33.29
CA ILE A 399 70.93 22.91 -33.44
C ILE A 399 71.40 24.37 -33.37
N LEU A 400 72.32 24.70 -32.47
CA LEU A 400 72.92 26.05 -32.38
C LEU A 400 73.69 26.40 -33.66
N GLN A 401 74.41 25.44 -34.25
CA GLN A 401 75.11 25.64 -35.50
C GLN A 401 74.14 25.85 -36.67
N ALA A 402 73.08 25.04 -36.76
CA ALA A 402 72.03 25.20 -37.75
C ALA A 402 71.31 26.57 -37.62
N SER A 403 71.17 27.06 -36.39
CA SER A 403 70.55 28.36 -36.08
C SER A 403 71.51 29.55 -36.17
N SER A 404 72.80 29.32 -36.49
CA SER A 404 73.86 30.34 -36.37
C SER A 404 73.65 31.56 -37.25
N LEU A 405 73.06 31.39 -38.45
CA LEU A 405 72.75 32.50 -39.34
C LEU A 405 71.69 33.43 -38.72
N LEU A 406 70.59 32.86 -38.22
CA LEU A 406 69.51 33.59 -37.55
C LEU A 406 70.01 34.26 -36.26
N ILE A 407 70.84 33.58 -35.48
CA ILE A 407 71.48 34.13 -34.27
C ILE A 407 72.29 35.37 -34.62
N LYS A 408 73.09 35.32 -35.70
CA LYS A 408 73.89 36.47 -36.17
C LYS A 408 73.02 37.59 -36.71
N GLN A 409 72.01 37.28 -37.54
CA GLN A 409 71.08 38.28 -38.09
C GLN A 409 70.33 39.03 -36.99
N ASN A 410 69.91 38.33 -35.94
CA ASN A 410 69.20 38.93 -34.80
C ASN A 410 70.12 39.62 -33.77
N ASN A 411 71.45 39.56 -33.96
CA ASN A 411 72.46 40.06 -33.01
C ASN A 411 72.31 39.47 -31.59
N VAL A 412 72.09 38.16 -31.50
CA VAL A 412 71.88 37.46 -30.23
C VAL A 412 73.19 36.90 -29.68
N LYS A 413 73.48 37.21 -28.41
CA LYS A 413 74.60 36.63 -27.67
C LYS A 413 74.18 35.32 -27.01
N VAL A 414 74.64 34.20 -27.56
CA VAL A 414 74.39 32.86 -27.00
C VAL A 414 75.46 32.50 -25.98
N ILE A 415 75.05 32.11 -24.77
CA ILE A 415 75.90 31.65 -23.69
C ILE A 415 75.58 30.18 -23.43
N PHE A 416 76.45 29.30 -23.91
CA PHE A 416 76.42 27.87 -23.64
C PHE A 416 77.83 27.38 -23.34
N HIS A 417 78.11 27.02 -22.09
CA HIS A 417 79.39 26.50 -21.67
C HIS A 417 79.17 25.17 -20.96
N HIS A 418 79.49 24.07 -21.64
CA HIS A 418 79.47 22.74 -21.04
C HIS A 418 80.72 21.96 -21.46
N LYS A 419 81.33 21.23 -20.52
CA LYS A 419 82.56 20.47 -20.75
C LYS A 419 82.24 18.97 -20.78
N GLY A 420 82.48 18.33 -21.92
CA GLY A 420 82.31 16.88 -22.11
C GLY A 420 80.91 16.48 -22.61
N PRO A 421 80.78 15.23 -23.10
CA PRO A 421 79.51 14.70 -23.58
C PRO A 421 78.57 14.37 -22.43
N VAL A 422 77.26 14.52 -22.66
CA VAL A 422 76.22 14.20 -21.69
C VAL A 422 75.26 13.20 -22.32
N TYR A 423 75.31 11.96 -21.85
CA TYR A 423 74.49 10.88 -22.40
C TYR A 423 73.13 10.81 -21.71
N VAL A 424 72.07 10.76 -22.52
CA VAL A 424 70.67 10.66 -22.07
C VAL A 424 69.93 9.58 -22.85
N TRP A 425 68.80 9.12 -22.32
CA TRP A 425 67.92 8.13 -22.94
C TRP A 425 66.59 8.77 -23.32
N ALA A 426 66.38 9.00 -24.61
CA ALA A 426 65.15 9.55 -25.17
C ALA A 426 65.13 9.34 -26.70
N ASP A 427 64.03 9.74 -27.34
CA ASP A 427 63.97 9.86 -28.79
C ASP A 427 64.75 11.11 -29.22
N GLN A 428 65.89 10.91 -29.91
CA GLN A 428 66.79 11.99 -30.28
C GLN A 428 66.07 13.06 -31.12
N TYR A 429 65.31 12.65 -32.13
CA TYR A 429 64.63 13.56 -33.04
C TYR A 429 63.55 14.37 -32.34
N GLN A 430 62.79 13.76 -31.42
CA GLN A 430 61.78 14.47 -30.64
C GLN A 430 62.41 15.47 -29.67
N ILE A 431 63.53 15.12 -29.02
CA ILE A 431 64.27 16.07 -28.17
C ILE A 431 64.86 17.22 -29.00
N GLU A 432 65.39 16.94 -30.19
CA GLU A 432 65.85 17.98 -31.11
C GLU A 432 64.71 18.94 -31.51
N GLU A 433 63.50 18.43 -31.74
CA GLU A 433 62.31 19.25 -32.01
C GLU A 433 61.93 20.11 -30.79
N VAL A 434 62.01 19.58 -29.56
CA VAL A 434 61.77 20.35 -28.34
C VAL A 434 62.76 21.51 -28.21
N ILE A 435 64.05 21.22 -28.36
CA ILE A 435 65.13 22.21 -28.30
C ILE A 435 64.94 23.26 -29.40
N THR A 436 64.62 22.84 -30.62
CA THR A 436 64.40 23.75 -31.76
C THR A 436 63.21 24.68 -31.53
N ASN A 437 62.10 24.18 -30.96
CA ASN A 437 60.95 25.02 -30.61
C ASN A 437 61.28 26.01 -29.49
N TYR A 438 62.03 25.61 -28.46
CA TYR A 438 62.48 26.56 -27.43
C TYR A 438 63.50 27.59 -27.94
N ILE A 439 64.47 27.21 -28.77
CA ILE A 439 65.44 28.14 -29.35
C ILE A 439 64.76 29.11 -30.31
N SER A 440 63.86 28.64 -31.19
CA SER A 440 63.12 29.52 -32.08
C SER A 440 62.20 30.48 -31.31
N ASN A 441 61.52 29.99 -30.26
CA ASN A 441 60.75 30.84 -29.36
C ASN A 441 61.63 31.91 -28.68
N ALA A 442 62.79 31.50 -28.17
CA ALA A 442 63.76 32.41 -27.58
C ALA A 442 64.21 33.47 -28.60
N LEU A 443 64.58 33.10 -29.83
CA LEU A 443 65.00 34.04 -30.88
C LEU A 443 63.90 35.04 -31.27
N ASN A 444 62.64 34.60 -31.32
CA ASN A 444 61.51 35.44 -31.73
C ASN A 444 61.08 36.45 -30.65
N HIS A 445 61.26 36.09 -29.37
CA HIS A 445 60.82 36.92 -28.23
C HIS A 445 61.97 37.63 -27.51
N ILE A 446 63.20 37.49 -28.00
CA ILE A 446 64.35 38.13 -27.36
C ILE A 446 64.30 39.65 -27.56
N LYS A 447 64.40 40.40 -26.46
CA LYS A 447 64.48 41.86 -26.47
C LYS A 447 65.66 42.32 -25.62
N GLU A 448 65.90 43.63 -25.66
CA GLU A 448 66.86 44.33 -24.78
C GLU A 448 68.32 43.90 -24.99
N GLU A 449 68.94 43.25 -24.00
CA GLU A 449 70.34 42.83 -24.03
C GLU A 449 70.63 41.70 -25.03
N LYS A 450 69.58 41.10 -25.60
CA LYS A 450 69.63 40.03 -26.61
C LYS A 450 70.52 38.87 -26.18
N VAL A 451 70.36 38.39 -24.94
CA VAL A 451 71.12 37.27 -24.39
C VAL A 451 70.27 36.02 -24.32
N MET A 452 70.75 34.93 -24.94
CA MET A 452 70.19 33.59 -24.78
C MET A 452 71.16 32.73 -23.98
N LYS A 453 70.70 32.07 -22.92
CA LYS A 453 71.55 31.22 -22.08
C LYS A 453 70.98 29.80 -22.01
N ILE A 454 71.83 28.81 -22.27
CA ILE A 454 71.46 27.40 -22.18
C ILE A 454 72.20 26.79 -20.99
N GLN A 455 71.47 26.12 -20.10
CA GLN A 455 72.02 25.48 -18.90
C GLN A 455 71.58 24.02 -18.82
N LEU A 456 72.53 23.16 -18.47
CA LEU A 456 72.30 21.75 -18.14
C LEU A 456 72.50 21.61 -16.63
N GLU A 457 71.44 21.23 -15.93
CA GLU A 457 71.46 20.93 -14.50
C GLU A 457 71.34 19.42 -14.31
N ASP A 458 72.36 18.86 -13.66
CA ASP A 458 72.42 17.45 -13.31
C ASP A 458 71.53 17.19 -12.08
N MET A 459 70.46 16.42 -12.27
CA MET A 459 69.60 15.94 -11.18
C MET A 459 69.84 14.43 -10.95
N ASP A 460 69.40 13.89 -9.81
CA ASP A 460 69.74 12.52 -9.39
C ASP A 460 69.49 11.45 -10.49
N ASN A 461 68.37 11.51 -11.19
CA ASN A 461 68.00 10.51 -12.22
C ASN A 461 67.69 11.11 -13.61
N THR A 462 67.68 12.43 -13.72
CA THR A 462 67.33 13.18 -14.94
C THR A 462 68.31 14.32 -15.17
N ILE A 463 68.31 14.88 -16.38
CA ILE A 463 69.01 16.11 -16.71
C ILE A 463 67.96 17.14 -17.03
N ARG A 464 68.01 18.29 -16.35
CA ARG A 464 67.19 19.43 -16.71
C ARG A 464 67.94 20.31 -17.70
N VAL A 465 67.33 20.53 -18.85
CA VAL A 465 67.79 21.50 -19.85
C VAL A 465 66.95 22.75 -19.70
N SER A 466 67.60 23.90 -19.51
CA SER A 466 66.95 25.20 -19.39
C SER A 466 67.46 26.14 -20.47
N ILE A 467 66.53 26.80 -21.16
CA ILE A 467 66.80 27.80 -22.20
C ILE A 467 66.17 29.11 -21.73
N TYR A 468 67.04 30.07 -21.44
CA TYR A 468 66.68 31.42 -21.02
C TYR A 468 66.85 32.41 -22.16
N ASN A 469 65.93 33.36 -22.27
CA ASN A 469 66.04 34.51 -23.16
C ASN A 469 65.72 35.81 -22.42
N THR A 470 66.44 36.89 -22.75
CA THR A 470 66.10 38.24 -22.27
C THR A 470 64.83 38.76 -22.94
N GLY A 471 63.97 39.45 -22.21
CA GLY A 471 62.77 40.05 -22.78
C GLY A 471 61.64 40.24 -21.77
N GLU A 472 60.45 40.55 -22.30
CA GLU A 472 59.24 40.75 -21.50
C GLU A 472 58.80 39.43 -20.86
N HIS A 473 58.31 39.53 -19.62
CA HIS A 473 57.71 38.39 -18.93
C HIS A 473 56.41 37.97 -19.60
N ILE A 474 56.11 36.68 -19.50
CA ILE A 474 54.80 36.14 -19.86
C ILE A 474 53.83 36.55 -18.74
N PRO A 475 52.68 37.17 -19.03
CA PRO A 475 51.68 37.46 -18.00
C PRO A 475 51.31 36.21 -17.21
N GLU A 476 51.13 36.32 -15.89
CA GLU A 476 50.89 35.15 -15.04
C GLU A 476 49.64 34.36 -15.46
N GLU A 477 48.62 35.05 -15.94
CA GLU A 477 47.37 34.46 -16.46
C GLU A 477 47.60 33.60 -17.72
N ASP A 478 48.63 33.91 -18.51
CA ASP A 478 48.88 33.25 -19.80
C ASP A 478 49.84 32.05 -19.67
N ILE A 479 50.55 31.91 -18.55
CA ILE A 479 51.58 30.86 -18.34
C ILE A 479 51.00 29.45 -18.51
N GLU A 480 49.76 29.22 -18.10
CA GLU A 480 49.09 27.92 -18.27
C GLU A 480 48.64 27.69 -19.71
N HIS A 481 48.28 28.77 -20.41
CA HIS A 481 47.71 28.73 -21.76
C HIS A 481 48.75 28.73 -22.88
N ILE A 482 50.02 29.08 -22.63
CA ILE A 482 51.06 29.07 -23.68
C ILE A 482 51.31 27.68 -24.30
N TRP A 483 50.85 26.62 -23.63
CA TRP A 483 50.93 25.25 -24.10
C TRP A 483 49.73 24.83 -24.96
N ASP A 484 48.69 25.66 -25.01
CA ASP A 484 47.47 25.41 -25.78
C ASP A 484 47.72 25.66 -27.27
N LYS A 485 47.03 24.89 -28.12
CA LYS A 485 47.22 24.93 -29.57
C LYS A 485 46.75 26.28 -30.11
N PHE A 486 47.59 26.90 -30.94
CA PHE A 486 47.33 28.21 -31.56
C PHE A 486 47.22 29.37 -30.58
N TYR A 487 47.51 29.15 -29.30
CA TYR A 487 47.52 30.22 -28.31
C TYR A 487 48.72 31.15 -28.52
N LYS A 488 48.48 32.46 -28.40
CA LYS A 488 49.47 33.53 -28.58
C LYS A 488 49.14 34.65 -27.60
N VAL A 489 50.13 35.04 -26.78
CA VAL A 489 50.02 36.13 -25.79
C VAL A 489 49.71 37.48 -26.46
N ASP A 490 50.34 37.79 -27.61
CA ASP A 490 50.12 39.05 -28.33
C ASP A 490 49.68 38.78 -29.79
N LYS A 491 48.37 38.85 -30.04
CA LYS A 491 47.77 38.60 -31.37
C LYS A 491 48.19 39.63 -32.43
N ALA A 492 48.66 40.82 -32.04
CA ALA A 492 48.96 41.91 -32.97
C ALA A 492 50.42 41.91 -33.47
N ARG A 493 51.39 41.55 -32.62
CA ARG A 493 52.84 41.57 -32.98
C ARG A 493 53.32 40.35 -33.77
N THR A 494 52.59 39.24 -33.75
CA THR A 494 53.05 37.97 -34.33
C THR A 494 52.97 37.90 -35.87
N ARG A 495 52.50 38.96 -36.55
CA ARG A 495 52.39 39.02 -38.01
C ARG A 495 53.76 39.14 -38.72
N GLU A 496 54.77 39.72 -38.08
CA GLU A 496 56.11 39.96 -38.70
C GLU A 496 57.01 38.71 -38.78
N TYR A 497 56.92 37.77 -37.83
CA TYR A 497 57.82 36.60 -37.76
C TYR A 497 57.11 35.24 -37.90
N GLY A 498 55.79 35.22 -38.13
CA GLY A 498 55.08 34.00 -38.60
C GLY A 498 54.95 32.87 -37.57
N GLY A 499 54.94 33.17 -36.27
CA GLY A 499 54.68 32.18 -35.23
C GLY A 499 53.22 31.69 -35.26
N ASN A 500 52.99 30.40 -35.49
CA ASN A 500 51.65 29.81 -35.62
C ASN A 500 51.02 29.37 -34.28
N GLY A 501 51.72 29.51 -33.15
CA GLY A 501 51.22 29.09 -31.82
C GLY A 501 51.15 27.57 -31.62
N ILE A 502 51.84 26.77 -32.45
CA ILE A 502 51.85 25.30 -32.38
C ILE A 502 53.15 24.77 -31.74
N GLY A 503 54.21 25.60 -31.64
CA GLY A 503 55.54 25.13 -31.22
C GLY A 503 55.56 24.58 -29.79
N LEU A 504 55.01 25.33 -28.83
CA LEU A 504 54.98 24.90 -27.42
C LEU A 504 53.99 23.74 -27.17
N SER A 505 52.90 23.65 -27.94
CA SER A 505 51.99 22.49 -27.85
C SER A 505 52.61 21.20 -28.38
N ILE A 506 53.50 21.28 -29.39
CA ILE A 506 54.35 20.15 -29.80
C ILE A 506 55.29 19.74 -28.67
N VAL A 507 55.93 20.72 -27.99
CA VAL A 507 56.78 20.40 -26.83
C VAL A 507 55.99 19.68 -25.75
N LYS A 508 54.80 20.18 -25.40
CA LYS A 508 53.90 19.51 -24.45
C LYS A 508 53.60 18.07 -24.88
N ALA A 509 53.16 17.85 -26.12
CA ALA A 509 52.82 16.52 -26.62
C ALA A 509 54.03 15.55 -26.62
N ILE A 510 55.21 16.02 -27.02
CA ILE A 510 56.46 15.22 -26.99
C ILE A 510 56.82 14.83 -25.55
N MET A 511 56.79 15.80 -24.63
CA MET A 511 57.21 15.58 -23.26
C MET A 511 56.23 14.68 -22.51
N GLU A 512 54.93 14.83 -22.75
CA GLU A 512 53.88 13.96 -22.22
C GLU A 512 54.00 12.54 -22.80
N SER A 513 54.31 12.38 -24.09
CA SER A 513 54.47 11.04 -24.70
C SER A 513 55.67 10.27 -24.13
N MET A 514 56.73 10.97 -23.74
CA MET A 514 57.91 10.40 -23.05
C MET A 514 57.76 10.36 -21.52
N ASN A 515 56.62 10.82 -20.98
CA ASN A 515 56.35 10.90 -19.54
C ASN A 515 57.41 11.71 -18.77
N GLN A 516 57.88 12.80 -19.38
CA GLN A 516 58.93 13.71 -18.90
C GLN A 516 58.35 15.06 -18.47
N SER A 517 59.02 15.74 -17.53
CA SER A 517 58.58 17.04 -17.01
C SER A 517 59.07 18.19 -17.88
N TYR A 518 58.23 19.21 -18.05
CA TYR A 518 58.56 20.45 -18.76
C TYR A 518 57.91 21.65 -18.05
N GLY A 519 58.32 22.86 -18.41
CA GLY A 519 57.67 24.05 -17.91
C GLY A 519 58.35 25.35 -18.32
N VAL A 520 57.81 26.44 -17.79
CA VAL A 520 58.30 27.81 -17.99
C VAL A 520 58.36 28.53 -16.65
N LYS A 521 59.28 29.50 -16.52
CA LYS A 521 59.36 30.41 -15.38
C LYS A 521 59.76 31.80 -15.85
N ASN A 522 59.05 32.83 -15.37
CA ASN A 522 59.56 34.19 -15.42
C ASN A 522 60.72 34.32 -14.44
N VAL A 523 61.86 34.83 -14.91
CA VAL A 523 63.07 35.05 -14.11
C VAL A 523 63.51 36.51 -14.27
N PRO A 524 64.30 37.08 -13.36
CA PRO A 524 64.76 38.46 -13.51
C PRO A 524 65.40 38.69 -14.88
N GLY A 525 64.89 39.69 -15.62
CA GLY A 525 65.37 40.06 -16.95
C GLY A 525 64.91 39.17 -18.11
N GLY A 526 64.01 38.19 -17.91
CA GLY A 526 63.46 37.42 -19.03
C GLY A 526 62.68 36.16 -18.67
N VAL A 527 62.64 35.22 -19.59
CA VAL A 527 61.83 33.99 -19.47
C VAL A 527 62.74 32.78 -19.62
N MET A 528 62.46 31.73 -18.84
CA MET A 528 63.20 30.47 -18.87
C MET A 528 62.27 29.29 -19.11
N PHE A 529 62.43 28.63 -20.25
CA PHE A 529 61.79 27.35 -20.57
C PHE A 529 62.70 26.21 -20.15
N TRP A 530 62.13 25.11 -19.66
CA TRP A 530 62.90 23.96 -19.22
C TRP A 530 62.19 22.64 -19.50
N PHE A 531 62.98 21.58 -19.67
CA PHE A 531 62.51 20.21 -19.82
C PHE A 531 63.47 19.23 -19.15
N THR A 532 62.99 18.03 -18.79
CA THR A 532 63.82 16.95 -18.22
C THR A 532 63.99 15.79 -19.19
N VAL A 533 65.11 15.09 -19.09
CA VAL A 533 65.37 13.87 -19.85
C VAL A 533 66.07 12.84 -18.95
N ASP A 534 65.73 11.56 -19.11
CA ASP A 534 66.25 10.49 -18.25
C ASP A 534 67.75 10.21 -18.53
N LYS A 535 68.52 10.01 -17.44
CA LYS A 535 69.95 9.64 -17.50
C LYS A 535 70.18 8.15 -17.71
N LYS A 536 69.19 7.34 -17.37
CA LYS A 536 69.23 5.89 -17.42
C LYS A 536 67.98 5.40 -18.12
N ASN A 537 68.11 4.34 -18.90
CA ASN A 537 66.95 3.65 -19.44
C ASN A 537 66.13 3.10 -18.27
N LYS A 538 64.82 3.38 -18.25
CA LYS A 538 63.91 2.87 -17.21
C LYS A 538 63.57 1.40 -17.45
#